data_AF-A0A535E136-F1
#
_entry.id   AF-A0A535E136-F1
#
_cell.length_a   1.000
_cell.length_b   1.000
_cell.length_c   1.000
_cell.angle_alpha   90.00
_cell.angle_beta   90.00
_cell.angle_gamma   90.00
#
_symmetry.space_group_name_H-M   'P 1'
#
loop_
_entity.id
_entity.type
_entity.pdbx_description
1 polymer ?
#
loop_
_entity_poly.entity_id
_entity_poly.type
_entity_poly.pdbx_seq_one_letter_code
_entity_poly.pdbx_strand_id
1 'polypeptide(L)'
;MTVDVRKELPDNYKFGWEDKDAVYRNVKKKGLSEDVVREISQDYKHEPDWMYQRRLKALKHYRARSMPTWGADLSGIDFEDIYYYLKASDSSKKDWNDVPAYVKSTFDKLGIPEAEQKYLSGVGAQYDCLHEDTLVHTSDGLKPIKAVESGDIIFSYDESIEEIRPARVEARVPKGPKQVFEVKVGTRRVRVTENHPFLALVDARRPGRVRRRYRRDWRYLSDLKVGDLVAVARRTPDVGLSQVVKAPELKPHHARKPVFFPSATNADFMWWSGVYIGDGYLHDSGPGKKNVEF
;
A
#
# COMPACT_ATOMS: atom_id res chain seq x y z
N MET A 1 30.32 -54.97 -9.86
CA MET A 1 30.77 -53.61 -10.21
C MET A 1 29.72 -52.65 -9.67
N THR A 2 29.97 -52.10 -8.49
CA THR A 2 29.08 -51.19 -7.77
C THR A 2 29.67 -49.78 -7.87
N VAL A 3 28.87 -48.84 -8.34
CA VAL A 3 29.28 -47.44 -8.53
C VAL A 3 29.22 -46.76 -7.16
N ASP A 4 30.40 -46.38 -6.67
CA ASP A 4 30.59 -45.62 -5.44
C ASP A 4 30.25 -44.15 -5.71
N VAL A 5 29.15 -43.65 -5.14
CA VAL A 5 28.72 -42.25 -5.30
C VAL A 5 29.10 -41.50 -4.02
N ARG A 6 30.28 -40.89 -4.02
CA ARG A 6 30.65 -39.88 -3.02
C ARG A 6 29.85 -38.61 -3.29
N LYS A 7 29.03 -38.20 -2.32
CA LYS A 7 28.35 -36.91 -2.30
C LYS A 7 29.33 -35.87 -1.75
N GLU A 8 30.23 -35.38 -2.58
CA GLU A 8 30.91 -34.12 -2.30
C GLU A 8 29.88 -33.00 -2.52
N LEU A 9 29.35 -32.45 -1.42
CA LEU A 9 28.64 -31.18 -1.46
C LEU A 9 29.61 -30.13 -2.02
N PRO A 10 29.19 -29.30 -2.99
CA PRO A 10 30.06 -28.24 -3.49
C PRO A 10 30.34 -27.25 -2.36
N ASP A 11 31.59 -27.23 -1.90
CA ASP A 11 32.14 -26.35 -0.86
C ASP A 11 32.25 -24.87 -1.31
N ASN A 12 31.51 -24.48 -2.35
CA ASN A 12 31.67 -23.23 -3.07
C ASN A 12 30.38 -22.39 -3.03
N TYR A 13 30.06 -21.92 -1.84
CA TYR A 13 29.37 -20.64 -1.70
C TYR A 13 30.27 -19.53 -2.29
N LYS A 14 30.05 -19.18 -3.56
CA LYS A 14 30.89 -18.23 -4.34
C LYS A 14 30.92 -16.79 -3.80
N PHE A 15 30.13 -16.45 -2.79
CA PHE A 15 30.00 -15.09 -2.26
C PHE A 15 30.19 -15.01 -0.73
N GLY A 16 31.07 -15.86 -0.16
CA GLY A 16 31.39 -15.97 1.28
C GLY A 16 32.09 -14.76 1.89
N TRP A 17 31.53 -13.58 1.72
CA TRP A 17 32.03 -12.35 2.33
C TRP A 17 31.33 -12.15 3.68
N GLU A 18 32.09 -12.21 4.76
CA GLU A 18 31.64 -11.75 6.07
C GLU A 18 32.08 -10.30 6.24
N ASP A 19 31.11 -9.38 6.32
CA ASP A 19 31.39 -7.98 6.61
C ASP A 19 31.59 -7.82 8.13
N LYS A 20 32.85 -7.77 8.57
CA LYS A 20 33.22 -7.65 9.99
C LYS A 20 32.70 -6.36 10.65
N ASP A 21 32.38 -5.36 9.83
CA ASP A 21 31.85 -4.05 10.24
C ASP A 21 30.31 -4.00 10.28
N ALA A 22 29.61 -5.11 9.96
CA ALA A 22 28.17 -5.18 10.08
C ALA A 22 27.76 -5.15 11.58
N VAL A 23 27.43 -3.96 12.07
CA VAL A 23 26.95 -3.76 13.44
C VAL A 23 25.49 -4.20 13.52
N TYR A 24 25.24 -5.49 13.72
CA TYR A 24 23.92 -5.99 14.09
C TYR A 24 23.65 -5.60 15.53
N ARG A 25 22.66 -4.73 15.76
CA ARG A 25 22.43 -4.19 17.10
C ARG A 25 21.66 -5.15 18.02
N ASN A 26 20.88 -6.09 17.48
CA ASN A 26 19.75 -6.65 18.21
C ASN A 26 19.61 -8.18 18.10
N VAL A 27 19.34 -8.80 19.26
CA VAL A 27 19.28 -10.24 19.64
C VAL A 27 20.52 -11.07 19.30
N LYS A 28 21.57 -10.96 20.14
CA LYS A 28 22.71 -11.91 20.15
C LYS A 28 22.36 -13.29 20.72
N LYS A 29 21.07 -13.63 20.82
CA LYS A 29 20.63 -14.93 21.33
C LYS A 29 20.20 -15.80 20.17
N LYS A 30 20.93 -16.91 19.98
CA LYS A 30 20.55 -17.95 19.04
C LYS A 30 19.35 -18.74 19.61
N GLY A 31 18.57 -19.32 18.71
CA GLY A 31 17.46 -20.20 19.06
C GLY A 31 16.15 -19.46 19.35
N LEU A 32 15.09 -20.25 19.54
CA LEU A 32 13.73 -19.74 19.65
C LEU A 32 13.17 -19.97 21.06
N SER A 33 13.16 -18.90 21.86
CA SER A 33 12.66 -18.90 23.24
C SER A 33 11.59 -17.84 23.48
N GLU A 34 10.85 -17.98 24.58
CA GLU A 34 9.86 -16.98 24.99
C GLU A 34 10.51 -15.62 25.27
N ASP A 35 11.75 -15.62 25.77
CA ASP A 35 12.55 -14.42 25.97
C ASP A 35 12.88 -13.72 24.65
N VAL A 36 13.29 -14.48 23.62
CA VAL A 36 13.55 -13.93 22.28
C VAL A 36 12.26 -13.35 21.68
N VAL A 37 11.13 -14.05 21.83
CA VAL A 37 9.83 -13.55 21.37
C VAL A 37 9.42 -12.26 22.08
N ARG A 38 9.66 -12.18 23.39
CA ARG A 38 9.40 -10.98 24.20
C ARG A 38 10.27 -9.81 23.76
N GLU A 39 11.58 -10.03 23.61
CA GLU A 39 12.54 -9.00 23.16
C GLU A 39 12.14 -8.45 21.78
N ILE A 40 11.78 -9.33 20.84
CA ILE A 40 11.29 -8.94 19.51
C ILE A 40 10.02 -8.08 19.59
N SER A 41 9.04 -8.52 20.39
CA SER A 41 7.72 -7.92 20.42
C SER A 41 7.72 -6.59 21.18
N GLN A 42 8.34 -6.55 22.36
CA GLN A 42 8.31 -5.40 23.27
C GLN A 42 9.44 -4.41 22.98
N ASP A 43 10.68 -4.88 22.89
CA ASP A 43 11.86 -3.98 22.84
C ASP A 43 12.14 -3.47 21.42
N TYR A 44 11.89 -4.27 20.38
CA TYR A 44 12.24 -3.90 19.00
C TYR A 44 11.09 -3.45 18.13
N LYS A 45 9.90 -4.05 18.29
CA LYS A 45 8.74 -3.76 17.45
C LYS A 45 7.63 -2.98 18.16
N HIS A 46 7.69 -2.86 19.48
CA HIS A 46 6.68 -2.19 20.31
C HIS A 46 5.25 -2.61 19.94
N GLU A 47 5.04 -3.92 19.79
CA GLU A 47 3.76 -4.49 19.36
C GLU A 47 2.72 -4.43 20.49
N PRO A 48 1.42 -4.32 20.16
CA PRO A 48 0.35 -4.41 21.16
C PRO A 48 0.27 -5.84 21.75
N ASP A 49 -0.19 -5.95 23.01
CA ASP A 49 -0.18 -7.21 23.78
C ASP A 49 -0.83 -8.40 23.07
N TRP A 50 -1.91 -8.18 22.32
CA TRP A 50 -2.58 -9.27 21.60
C TRP A 50 -1.66 -9.93 20.55
N MET A 51 -0.73 -9.18 19.97
CA MET A 51 0.22 -9.67 18.98
C MET A 51 1.35 -10.47 19.67
N TYR A 52 1.83 -9.98 20.82
CA TYR A 52 2.77 -10.73 21.68
C TYR A 52 2.19 -12.10 22.09
N GLN A 53 0.94 -12.12 22.57
CA GLN A 53 0.25 -13.36 22.95
C GLN A 53 0.08 -14.32 21.77
N ARG A 54 -0.18 -13.79 20.57
CA ARG A 54 -0.26 -14.59 19.34
C ARG A 54 1.08 -15.24 19.00
N ARG A 55 2.20 -14.53 19.17
CA ARG A 55 3.55 -15.07 18.96
C ARG A 55 3.88 -16.17 19.97
N LEU A 56 3.55 -15.98 21.25
CA LEU A 56 3.72 -17.02 22.28
C LEU A 56 2.91 -18.28 21.95
N LYS A 57 1.67 -18.12 21.49
CA LYS A 57 0.84 -19.24 21.05
C LYS A 57 1.48 -19.98 19.86
N ALA A 58 2.05 -19.24 18.90
CA ALA A 58 2.76 -19.84 17.77
C ALA A 58 4.01 -20.61 18.21
N LEU A 59 4.79 -20.09 19.16
CA LEU A 59 5.96 -20.78 19.73
C LEU A 59 5.56 -22.11 20.40
N LYS A 60 4.46 -22.12 21.16
CA LYS A 60 3.91 -23.36 21.76
C LYS A 60 3.54 -24.38 20.68
N HIS A 61 2.88 -23.94 19.61
CA HIS A 61 2.54 -24.83 18.49
C HIS A 61 3.77 -25.34 17.74
N TYR A 62 4.80 -24.51 17.58
CA TYR A 62 6.06 -24.92 16.96
C TYR A 62 6.73 -26.04 17.76
N ARG A 63 6.90 -25.85 19.08
CA ARG A 63 7.51 -26.85 19.98
C ARG A 63 6.71 -28.15 20.09
N ALA A 64 5.38 -28.08 19.94
CA ALA A 64 4.52 -29.25 20.03
C ALA A 64 4.48 -30.10 18.74
N ARG A 65 4.96 -29.57 17.60
CA ARG A 65 4.92 -30.27 16.32
C ARG A 65 6.24 -30.97 16.07
N SER A 66 6.18 -32.23 15.64
CA SER A 66 7.35 -32.96 15.15
C SER A 66 7.84 -32.38 13.82
N MET A 67 9.12 -32.58 13.52
CA MET A 67 9.68 -32.21 12.22
C MET A 67 8.88 -32.88 11.09
N PRO A 68 8.53 -32.13 10.03
CA PRO A 68 7.82 -32.69 8.89
C PRO A 68 8.73 -33.71 8.18
N THR A 69 8.13 -34.81 7.74
CA THR A 69 8.82 -35.87 6.97
C THR A 69 8.73 -35.66 5.45
N TRP A 70 8.03 -34.62 5.01
CA TRP A 70 7.85 -34.27 3.62
C TRP A 70 8.68 -33.03 3.28
N GLY A 71 9.28 -33.00 2.09
CA GLY A 71 10.11 -31.89 1.60
C GLY A 71 11.61 -32.17 1.66
N ALA A 72 12.40 -31.11 1.79
CA ALA A 72 13.85 -31.20 1.92
C ALA A 72 14.24 -31.82 3.27
N ASP A 73 15.39 -32.50 3.30
CA ASP A 73 15.96 -33.03 4.53
C ASP A 73 16.41 -31.88 5.45
N LEU A 74 15.78 -31.79 6.63
CA LEU A 74 16.06 -30.77 7.64
C LEU A 74 16.96 -31.29 8.76
N SER A 75 17.43 -32.54 8.68
CA SER A 75 18.28 -33.14 9.73
C SER A 75 19.61 -32.43 9.94
N GLY A 76 20.11 -31.73 8.92
CA GLY A 76 21.33 -30.93 9.00
C GLY A 76 21.15 -29.51 9.57
N ILE A 77 19.94 -29.10 9.94
CA ILE A 77 19.66 -27.75 10.43
C ILE A 77 19.56 -27.77 11.95
N ASP A 78 20.48 -27.08 12.61
CA ASP A 78 20.36 -26.77 14.04
C ASP A 78 19.52 -25.50 14.23
N PHE A 79 18.26 -25.68 14.61
CA PHE A 79 17.33 -24.57 14.84
C PHE A 79 17.69 -23.73 16.07
N GLU A 80 18.43 -24.29 17.02
CA GLU A 80 18.88 -23.55 18.18
C GLU A 80 20.11 -22.68 17.86
N ASP A 81 20.79 -22.93 16.73
CA ASP A 81 21.93 -22.14 16.26
C ASP A 81 21.55 -21.03 15.26
N ILE A 82 20.25 -20.72 15.11
CA ILE A 82 19.76 -19.70 14.18
C ILE A 82 19.46 -18.38 14.90
N TYR A 83 19.87 -17.26 14.28
CA TYR A 83 19.39 -15.94 14.66
C TYR A 83 18.04 -15.64 13.98
N TYR A 84 16.95 -15.73 14.73
CA TYR A 84 15.59 -15.56 14.19
C TYR A 84 15.20 -14.10 13.92
N TYR A 85 15.94 -13.14 14.48
CA TYR A 85 15.66 -11.73 14.28
C TYR A 85 16.97 -10.94 14.26
N LEU A 86 17.24 -10.29 13.14
CA LEU A 86 18.36 -9.38 12.95
C LEU A 86 17.79 -8.04 12.49
N LYS A 87 18.09 -6.98 13.23
CA LYS A 87 17.73 -5.60 12.86
C LYS A 87 19.02 -4.85 12.54
N ALA A 88 19.16 -4.45 11.27
CA ALA A 88 20.36 -3.74 10.78
C ALA A 88 20.42 -2.27 11.24
N SER A 89 19.28 -1.63 11.50
CA SER A 89 19.21 -0.26 12.02
C SER A 89 17.84 0.07 12.62
N ASP A 90 17.79 1.08 13.50
CA ASP A 90 16.54 1.54 14.14
C ASP A 90 15.61 2.36 13.23
N SER A 91 16.07 2.73 12.03
CA SER A 91 15.27 3.44 11.04
C SER A 91 15.56 2.95 9.62
N SER A 92 14.50 2.79 8.84
CA SER A 92 14.56 2.91 7.38
C SER A 92 15.02 4.33 7.07
N LYS A 93 16.22 4.47 6.52
CA LYS A 93 16.73 5.80 6.18
C LYS A 93 16.02 6.30 4.93
N LYS A 94 15.71 7.59 4.86
CA LYS A 94 15.01 8.18 3.70
C LYS A 94 15.94 8.44 2.51
N ASP A 95 17.25 8.51 2.78
CA ASP A 95 18.27 8.86 1.81
C ASP A 95 19.38 7.83 1.72
N TRP A 96 19.79 7.54 0.48
CA TRP A 96 20.88 6.61 0.16
C TRP A 96 22.21 7.03 0.80
N ASN A 97 22.45 8.34 0.92
CA ASN A 97 23.68 8.85 1.53
C ASN A 97 23.80 8.45 3.00
N ASP A 98 22.69 8.31 3.70
CA ASP A 98 22.72 7.94 5.10
C ASP A 98 22.88 6.43 5.30
N VAL A 99 22.69 5.60 4.27
CA VAL A 99 22.89 4.15 4.37
C VAL A 99 24.35 3.87 4.81
N PRO A 100 24.57 3.02 5.82
CA PRO A 100 25.92 2.69 6.30
C PRO A 100 26.86 2.23 5.17
N ALA A 101 28.14 2.60 5.28
CA ALA A 101 29.14 2.34 4.22
C ALA A 101 29.30 0.83 3.89
N TYR A 102 29.16 -0.06 4.87
CA TYR A 102 29.25 -1.51 4.67
C TYR A 102 28.16 -2.02 3.73
N VAL A 103 26.92 -1.51 3.86
CA VAL A 103 25.78 -1.86 3.01
C VAL A 103 26.03 -1.43 1.56
N LYS A 104 26.52 -0.20 1.34
CA LYS A 104 26.88 0.31 0.00
C LYS A 104 27.95 -0.57 -0.65
N SER A 105 29.01 -0.90 0.12
CA SER A 105 30.10 -1.76 -0.37
C SER A 105 29.63 -3.18 -0.72
N THR A 106 28.66 -3.71 0.04
CA THR A 106 28.07 -5.03 -0.22
C THR A 106 27.27 -5.00 -1.52
N PHE A 107 26.47 -3.96 -1.73
CA PHE A 107 25.69 -3.80 -2.95
C PHE A 107 26.56 -3.61 -4.22
N ASP A 108 27.65 -2.86 -4.11
CA ASP A 108 28.61 -2.68 -5.20
C ASP A 108 29.32 -3.99 -5.56
N LYS A 109 29.71 -4.79 -4.55
CA LYS A 109 30.30 -6.12 -4.74
C LYS A 109 29.34 -7.11 -5.39
N LEU A 110 28.03 -7.00 -5.12
CA LEU A 110 26.99 -7.85 -5.70
C LEU A 110 26.63 -7.45 -7.15
N GLY A 111 27.14 -6.32 -7.65
CA GLY A 111 26.82 -5.82 -9.00
C GLY A 111 25.34 -5.47 -9.18
N ILE A 112 24.63 -5.21 -8.08
CA ILE A 112 23.21 -4.85 -8.11
C ILE A 112 23.10 -3.43 -8.66
N PRO A 113 22.29 -3.17 -9.71
CA PRO A 113 22.10 -1.83 -10.25
C PRO A 113 21.65 -0.83 -9.18
N GLU A 114 22.17 0.40 -9.23
CA GLU A 114 21.99 1.43 -8.19
C GLU A 114 20.51 1.66 -7.78
N ALA A 115 19.58 1.48 -8.72
CA ALA A 115 18.14 1.57 -8.46
C ALA A 115 17.63 0.48 -7.49
N GLU A 116 18.15 -0.74 -7.63
CA GLU A 116 17.74 -1.92 -6.85
C GLU A 116 18.46 -1.97 -5.49
N GLN A 117 19.70 -1.47 -5.42
CA GLN A 117 20.42 -1.28 -4.15
C GLN A 117 19.64 -0.38 -3.19
N LYS A 118 19.12 0.72 -3.70
CA LYS A 118 18.36 1.68 -2.89
C LYS A 118 17.01 1.13 -2.45
N TYR A 119 16.33 0.32 -3.26
CA TYR A 119 15.09 -0.37 -2.87
C TYR A 119 15.32 -1.37 -1.74
N LEU A 120 16.36 -2.21 -1.85
CA LEU A 120 16.67 -3.25 -0.87
C LEU A 120 17.24 -2.71 0.45
N SER A 121 17.82 -1.51 0.45
CA SER A 121 18.36 -0.86 1.65
C SER A 121 17.30 -0.34 2.65
N GLY A 122 16.01 -0.59 2.40
CA GLY A 122 14.92 -0.13 3.27
C GLY A 122 14.65 1.37 3.16
N VAL A 123 15.32 2.08 2.24
CA VAL A 123 14.89 3.39 1.77
C VAL A 123 13.59 3.14 1.03
N GLY A 124 12.46 3.43 1.67
CA GLY A 124 11.10 3.37 1.11
C GLY A 124 10.92 4.38 -0.03
N ALA A 125 11.74 4.25 -1.06
CA ALA A 125 11.61 5.01 -2.26
C ALA A 125 10.54 4.32 -3.09
N GLN A 126 9.33 4.85 -2.99
CA GLN A 126 8.55 5.12 -4.19
C GLN A 126 9.50 5.79 -5.19
N TYR A 127 10.15 4.97 -6.02
CA TYR A 127 10.94 5.45 -7.14
C TYR A 127 10.04 5.90 -8.30
N ASP A 128 8.80 5.46 -8.23
CA ASP A 128 7.71 5.69 -9.15
C ASP A 128 7.26 7.14 -9.02
N CYS A 129 7.64 7.97 -9.97
CA CYS A 129 7.34 9.39 -9.95
C CYS A 129 6.43 9.75 -11.11
N LEU A 130 5.53 10.70 -10.86
CA LEU A 130 4.75 11.38 -11.88
C LEU A 130 5.42 12.73 -12.18
N HIS A 131 5.34 13.18 -13.42
CA HIS A 131 5.81 14.51 -13.79
C HIS A 131 4.96 15.58 -13.10
N GLU A 132 5.54 16.73 -12.79
CA GLU A 132 4.95 17.78 -11.94
C GLU A 132 3.62 18.38 -12.44
N ASP A 133 3.34 18.27 -13.74
CA ASP A 133 2.11 18.73 -14.38
C ASP A 133 1.01 17.66 -14.43
N THR A 134 1.31 16.44 -13.97
CA THR A 134 0.35 15.35 -13.96
C THR A 134 -0.84 15.74 -13.09
N LEU A 135 -2.03 15.73 -13.67
CA LEU A 135 -3.26 16.10 -12.99
C LEU A 135 -3.79 14.93 -12.17
N VAL A 136 -4.03 15.19 -10.88
CA VAL A 136 -4.60 14.26 -9.92
C VAL A 136 -6.05 14.67 -9.66
N HIS A 137 -6.96 13.69 -9.63
CA HIS A 137 -8.34 13.92 -9.25
C HIS A 137 -8.43 14.08 -7.73
N THR A 138 -8.73 15.30 -7.29
CA THR A 138 -8.95 15.66 -5.88
C THR A 138 -10.44 15.95 -5.63
N SER A 139 -10.86 16.04 -4.37
CA SER A 139 -12.22 16.48 -4.00
C SER A 139 -12.59 17.84 -4.58
N ASP A 140 -11.61 18.73 -4.75
CA ASP A 140 -11.84 20.10 -5.24
C ASP A 140 -11.67 20.21 -6.77
N GLY A 141 -11.48 19.08 -7.46
CA GLY A 141 -11.26 19.01 -8.91
C GLY A 141 -9.86 18.52 -9.29
N LEU A 142 -9.45 18.78 -10.54
CA LEU A 142 -8.15 18.37 -11.06
C LEU A 142 -7.06 19.35 -10.58
N LYS A 143 -6.12 18.85 -9.78
CA LYS A 143 -4.94 19.61 -9.34
C LYS A 143 -3.67 18.98 -9.89
N PRO A 144 -2.68 19.75 -10.39
CA PRO A 144 -1.39 19.18 -10.75
C PRO A 144 -0.71 18.63 -9.49
N ILE A 145 0.01 17.51 -9.60
CA ILE A 145 0.61 16.81 -8.45
C ILE A 145 1.56 17.71 -7.64
N LYS A 146 2.17 18.72 -8.26
CA LYS A 146 3.00 19.70 -7.56
C LYS A 146 2.24 20.58 -6.58
N ALA A 147 0.94 20.77 -6.79
CA ALA A 147 0.04 21.57 -5.96
C ALA A 147 -0.80 20.73 -4.99
N VAL A 148 -0.62 19.40 -4.99
CA VAL A 148 -1.27 18.51 -4.02
C VAL A 148 -0.48 18.55 -2.71
N GLU A 149 -1.20 18.75 -1.61
CA GLU A 149 -0.62 18.88 -0.28
C GLU A 149 -1.04 17.73 0.65
N SER A 150 -0.30 17.57 1.76
CA SER A 150 -0.69 16.64 2.81
C SER A 150 -2.03 17.04 3.40
N GLY A 151 -2.96 16.10 3.49
CA GLY A 151 -4.32 16.33 3.96
C GLY A 151 -5.35 16.48 2.84
N ASP A 152 -4.93 16.74 1.60
CA ASP A 152 -5.83 16.74 0.45
C ASP A 152 -6.50 15.37 0.29
N ILE A 153 -7.74 15.39 -0.19
CA ILE A 153 -8.48 14.17 -0.51
C ILE A 153 -8.33 13.91 -2.01
N ILE A 154 -7.73 12.76 -2.34
CA ILE A 154 -7.60 12.25 -3.71
C ILE A 154 -8.50 11.03 -3.92
N PHE A 155 -8.82 10.73 -5.17
CA PHE A 155 -9.54 9.52 -5.51
C PHE A 155 -8.58 8.39 -5.87
N SER A 156 -8.59 7.34 -5.06
CA SER A 156 -7.75 6.15 -5.23
C SER A 156 -8.60 4.91 -5.53
N TYR A 157 -8.03 3.94 -6.24
CA TYR A 157 -8.69 2.66 -6.54
C TYR A 157 -8.40 1.64 -5.43
N ASP A 158 -9.44 1.06 -4.86
CA ASP A 158 -9.37 -0.02 -3.87
C ASP A 158 -9.66 -1.37 -4.54
N GLU A 159 -8.63 -2.21 -4.64
CA GLU A 159 -8.69 -3.51 -5.31
C GLU A 159 -9.59 -4.53 -4.59
N SER A 160 -9.77 -4.40 -3.27
CA SER A 160 -10.50 -5.40 -2.47
C SER A 160 -12.00 -5.45 -2.76
N ILE A 161 -12.52 -4.31 -3.21
CA ILE A 161 -13.94 -4.03 -3.45
C ILE A 161 -14.19 -3.51 -4.87
N GLU A 162 -13.12 -3.26 -5.63
CA GLU A 162 -13.15 -2.76 -7.01
C GLU A 162 -13.81 -1.39 -7.20
N GLU A 163 -13.66 -0.50 -6.22
CA GLU A 163 -14.26 0.84 -6.22
C GLU A 163 -13.21 1.94 -6.11
N ILE A 164 -13.56 3.14 -6.60
CA ILE A 164 -12.76 4.35 -6.39
C ILE A 164 -13.27 5.03 -5.12
N ARG A 165 -12.37 5.29 -4.17
CA ARG A 165 -12.70 5.90 -2.88
C ARG A 165 -11.86 7.15 -2.60
N PRO A 166 -12.38 8.08 -1.79
CA PRO A 166 -11.57 9.19 -1.27
C PRO A 166 -10.49 8.64 -0.34
N ALA A 167 -9.25 9.09 -0.54
CA ALA A 167 -8.08 8.77 0.26
C ALA A 167 -7.35 10.06 0.62
N ARG A 168 -6.85 10.16 1.85
CA ARG A 168 -6.10 11.33 2.32
C ARG A 168 -4.65 11.21 1.91
N VAL A 169 -4.09 12.29 1.35
CA VAL A 169 -2.66 12.38 1.04
C VAL A 169 -1.89 12.54 2.35
N GLU A 170 -0.91 11.66 2.60
CA GLU A 170 -0.09 11.71 3.80
C GLU A 170 1.12 12.63 3.65
N ALA A 171 1.76 12.61 2.49
CA ALA A 171 2.95 13.39 2.22
C ALA A 171 3.21 13.55 0.72
N ARG A 172 3.91 14.63 0.36
CA ARG A 172 4.50 14.83 -0.97
C ARG A 172 6.01 14.68 -0.87
N VAL A 173 6.60 13.92 -1.79
CA VAL A 173 8.05 13.67 -1.82
C VAL A 173 8.65 14.08 -3.17
N PRO A 174 9.26 15.26 -3.30
CA PRO A 174 9.93 15.66 -4.54
C PRO A 174 11.21 14.82 -4.74
N LYS A 175 11.36 14.18 -5.90
CA LYS A 175 12.49 13.28 -6.23
C LYS A 175 13.52 13.87 -7.19
N GLY A 176 13.51 15.19 -7.37
CA GLY A 176 14.43 15.90 -8.27
C GLY A 176 14.21 15.57 -9.75
N PRO A 177 15.12 16.02 -10.63
CA PRO A 177 15.02 15.72 -12.05
C PRO A 177 15.27 14.23 -12.31
N LYS A 178 14.37 13.61 -13.08
CA LYS A 178 14.48 12.23 -13.54
C LYS A 178 14.05 12.15 -15.00
N GLN A 179 14.53 11.12 -15.71
CA GLN A 179 14.01 10.78 -17.02
C GLN A 179 12.54 10.35 -16.89
N VAL A 180 11.69 10.92 -17.74
CA VAL A 180 10.26 10.60 -17.81
C VAL A 180 9.88 10.18 -19.21
N PHE A 181 8.89 9.31 -19.30
CA PHE A 181 8.33 8.79 -20.52
C PHE A 181 6.87 9.25 -20.63
N GLU A 182 6.45 9.67 -21.83
CA GLU A 182 5.06 9.99 -22.09
C GLU A 182 4.28 8.74 -22.46
N VAL A 183 3.27 8.42 -21.65
CA VAL A 183 2.35 7.30 -21.86
C VAL A 183 1.02 7.86 -22.34
N LYS A 184 0.56 7.41 -23.50
CA LYS A 184 -0.72 7.81 -24.09
C LYS A 184 -1.70 6.65 -24.05
N VAL A 185 -2.84 6.85 -23.39
CA VAL A 185 -3.93 5.87 -23.28
C VAL A 185 -5.22 6.52 -23.77
N GLY A 186 -5.61 6.21 -25.01
CA GLY A 186 -6.73 6.87 -25.67
C GLY A 186 -6.49 8.37 -25.85
N THR A 187 -7.35 9.20 -25.25
CA THR A 187 -7.23 10.68 -25.25
C THR A 187 -6.40 11.23 -24.09
N ARG A 188 -6.01 10.37 -23.14
CA ARG A 188 -5.27 10.76 -21.95
C ARG A 188 -3.77 10.57 -22.17
N ARG A 189 -2.98 11.44 -21.56
CA ARG A 189 -1.52 11.36 -21.53
C ARG A 189 -1.04 11.58 -20.10
N VAL A 190 0.01 10.87 -19.73
CA VAL A 190 0.68 11.02 -18.45
C VAL A 190 2.18 10.87 -18.66
N ARG A 191 2.98 11.64 -17.93
CA ARG A 191 4.44 11.56 -17.99
C ARG A 191 4.96 10.97 -16.69
N VAL A 192 5.66 9.85 -16.77
CA VAL A 192 6.03 9.04 -15.59
C VAL A 192 7.43 8.46 -15.71
N THR A 193 8.01 7.99 -14.61
CA THR A 193 9.26 7.21 -14.63
C THR A 193 9.06 5.78 -15.14
N GLU A 194 10.11 5.16 -15.64
CA GLU A 194 10.08 3.80 -16.22
C GLU A 194 9.55 2.71 -15.26
N ASN A 195 9.79 2.87 -13.97
CA ASN A 195 9.31 1.94 -12.95
C ASN A 195 7.93 2.28 -12.40
N HIS A 196 7.24 3.30 -12.92
CA HIS A 196 5.91 3.63 -12.42
C HIS A 196 4.91 2.49 -12.72
N PRO A 197 4.26 1.89 -11.70
CA PRO A 197 3.37 0.76 -11.91
C PRO A 197 2.01 1.21 -12.40
N PHE A 198 1.47 0.45 -13.34
CA PHE A 198 0.13 0.61 -13.86
C PHE A 198 -0.66 -0.67 -13.64
N LEU A 199 -1.91 -0.53 -13.24
CA LEU A 199 -2.84 -1.65 -13.19
C LEU A 199 -3.23 -2.01 -14.63
N ALA A 200 -2.81 -3.19 -15.08
CA ALA A 200 -3.04 -3.67 -16.44
C ALA A 200 -3.90 -4.95 -16.47
N LEU A 201 -4.59 -5.16 -17.58
CA LEU A 201 -5.24 -6.43 -17.91
C LEU A 201 -4.27 -7.29 -18.73
N VAL A 202 -3.63 -8.24 -18.06
CA VAL A 202 -2.66 -9.15 -18.65
C VAL A 202 -3.38 -10.41 -19.14
N ASP A 203 -3.00 -10.87 -20.33
CA ASP A 203 -3.52 -12.12 -20.89
C ASP A 203 -2.86 -13.34 -20.21
N ALA A 204 -3.59 -13.94 -19.27
CA ALA A 204 -3.22 -15.12 -18.50
C ALA A 204 -3.60 -16.43 -19.20
N ARG A 205 -3.61 -16.45 -20.53
CA ARG A 205 -3.80 -17.68 -21.30
C ARG A 205 -2.71 -18.71 -21.01
N ARG A 206 -3.11 -19.97 -20.87
CA ARG A 206 -2.15 -21.09 -20.92
C ARG A 206 -1.62 -21.23 -22.35
N PRO A 207 -0.32 -21.55 -22.53
CA PRO A 207 0.24 -21.81 -23.86
C PRO A 207 -0.63 -22.79 -24.65
N GLY A 208 -0.96 -22.44 -25.90
CA GLY A 208 -1.78 -23.27 -26.80
C GLY A 208 -3.31 -23.09 -26.71
N ARG A 209 -3.84 -22.25 -25.80
CA ARG A 209 -5.28 -21.92 -25.77
C ARG A 209 -5.59 -20.70 -26.63
N VAL A 210 -6.62 -20.79 -27.48
CA VAL A 210 -7.05 -19.68 -28.35
C VAL A 210 -7.79 -18.58 -27.57
N ARG A 211 -8.66 -18.96 -26.62
CA ARG A 211 -9.51 -18.03 -25.85
C ARG A 211 -8.69 -17.21 -24.85
N ARG A 212 -8.66 -15.89 -25.04
CA ARG A 212 -8.02 -14.93 -24.13
C ARG A 212 -8.63 -15.02 -22.73
N ARG A 213 -7.79 -14.98 -21.71
CA ARG A 213 -8.23 -14.94 -20.30
C ARG A 213 -7.48 -13.82 -19.62
N TYR A 214 -8.16 -12.72 -19.33
CA TYR A 214 -7.50 -11.58 -18.72
C TYR A 214 -7.47 -11.71 -17.19
N ARG A 215 -6.37 -11.25 -16.60
CA ARG A 215 -6.21 -11.06 -15.15
C ARG A 215 -5.70 -9.64 -14.92
N ARG A 216 -6.16 -9.01 -13.83
CA ARG A 216 -5.57 -7.76 -13.34
C ARG A 216 -4.19 -8.03 -12.76
N ASP A 217 -3.22 -7.22 -13.13
CA ASP A 217 -1.85 -7.33 -12.63
C ASP A 217 -1.20 -5.94 -12.63
N TRP A 218 -0.38 -5.65 -11.63
CA TRP A 218 0.44 -4.44 -11.63
C TRP A 218 1.68 -4.68 -12.48
N ARG A 219 1.92 -3.79 -13.44
CA ARG A 219 3.07 -3.86 -14.35
C ARG A 219 3.78 -2.51 -14.38
N TYR A 220 5.10 -2.55 -14.34
CA TYR A 220 5.91 -1.34 -14.53
C TYR A 220 5.80 -0.85 -15.96
N LEU A 221 6.03 0.44 -16.18
CA LEU A 221 6.05 0.99 -17.53
C LEU A 221 7.07 0.29 -18.43
N SER A 222 8.24 -0.09 -17.91
CA SER A 222 9.25 -0.90 -18.62
C SER A 222 8.71 -2.21 -19.20
N ASP A 223 7.72 -2.81 -18.53
CA ASP A 223 7.17 -4.12 -18.89
C ASP A 223 5.97 -4.02 -19.83
N LEU A 224 5.39 -2.82 -19.95
CA LEU A 224 4.23 -2.56 -20.79
C LEU A 224 4.65 -2.41 -22.25
N LYS A 225 3.80 -2.93 -23.13
CA LYS A 225 3.95 -2.81 -24.59
C LYS A 225 2.79 -2.05 -25.20
N VAL A 226 3.06 -1.43 -26.35
CA VAL A 226 2.00 -0.77 -27.14
C VAL A 226 0.93 -1.80 -27.49
N GLY A 227 -0.31 -1.53 -27.08
CA GLY A 227 -1.44 -2.43 -27.24
C GLY A 227 -1.89 -3.12 -25.95
N ASP A 228 -1.10 -3.05 -24.88
CA ASP A 228 -1.52 -3.52 -23.56
C ASP A 228 -2.67 -2.68 -23.00
N LEU A 229 -3.55 -3.34 -22.26
CA LEU A 229 -4.74 -2.73 -21.69
C LEU A 229 -4.44 -2.24 -20.27
N VAL A 230 -4.41 -0.92 -20.09
CA VAL A 230 -4.22 -0.29 -18.77
C VAL A 230 -5.56 0.19 -18.23
N ALA A 231 -5.75 0.07 -16.92
CA ALA A 231 -6.93 0.54 -16.22
C ALA A 231 -7.00 2.06 -16.25
N VAL A 232 -8.19 2.59 -16.56
CA VAL A 232 -8.42 4.03 -16.56
C VAL A 232 -9.78 4.32 -15.94
N ALA A 233 -9.79 5.24 -14.96
CA ALA A 233 -11.03 5.70 -14.35
C ALA A 233 -11.94 6.37 -15.41
N ARG A 234 -13.17 5.85 -15.53
CA ARG A 234 -14.19 6.44 -16.41
C ARG A 234 -15.00 7.52 -15.69
N ARG A 235 -15.25 7.34 -14.39
CA ARG A 235 -15.99 8.27 -13.54
C ARG A 235 -15.30 8.31 -12.18
N THR A 236 -15.28 9.48 -11.56
CA THR A 236 -14.87 9.66 -10.16
C THR A 236 -16.13 9.92 -9.33
N PRO A 237 -16.13 9.59 -8.03
CA PRO A 237 -17.25 9.93 -7.14
C PRO A 237 -17.49 11.45 -7.13
N ASP A 238 -18.76 11.87 -7.13
CA ASP A 238 -19.14 13.28 -6.92
C ASP A 238 -18.99 13.59 -5.43
N VAL A 239 -17.89 14.22 -5.06
CA VAL A 239 -17.63 14.69 -3.68
C VAL A 239 -17.35 16.18 -3.74
N GLY A 240 -18.04 16.98 -2.95
CA GLY A 240 -17.76 18.41 -2.78
C GLY A 240 -18.38 19.37 -3.82
N LEU A 241 -19.01 18.87 -4.88
CA LEU A 241 -19.72 19.73 -5.83
C LEU A 241 -21.09 20.15 -5.27
N SER A 242 -21.29 21.47 -5.17
CA SER A 242 -22.56 22.05 -4.76
C SER A 242 -23.61 21.83 -5.85
N GLN A 243 -24.68 21.11 -5.52
CA GLN A 243 -25.82 20.87 -6.40
C GLN A 243 -26.90 21.91 -6.14
N VAL A 244 -27.52 22.44 -7.20
CA VAL A 244 -28.67 23.34 -7.05
C VAL A 244 -29.82 22.55 -6.44
N VAL A 245 -30.35 23.02 -5.31
CA VAL A 245 -31.47 22.38 -4.63
C VAL A 245 -32.73 23.17 -4.93
N LYS A 246 -33.73 22.50 -5.51
CA LYS A 246 -35.04 23.12 -5.74
C LYS A 246 -35.75 23.28 -4.40
N ALA A 247 -35.96 24.53 -3.97
CA ALA A 247 -36.70 24.82 -2.76
C ALA A 247 -38.14 24.27 -2.86
N PRO A 248 -38.68 23.66 -1.80
CA PRO A 248 -40.07 23.22 -1.78
C PRO A 248 -41.02 24.42 -1.77
N GLU A 249 -42.18 24.28 -2.41
CA GLU A 249 -43.25 25.29 -2.33
C GLU A 249 -43.88 25.27 -0.94
N LEU A 250 -43.56 26.28 -0.13
CA LEU A 250 -44.13 26.42 1.21
C LEU A 250 -45.45 27.20 1.14
N LYS A 251 -46.53 26.60 1.65
CA LYS A 251 -47.80 27.33 1.84
C LYS A 251 -47.62 28.35 2.98
N PRO A 252 -47.94 29.63 2.77
CA PRO A 252 -47.80 30.64 3.81
C PRO A 252 -48.75 30.32 4.98
N HIS A 253 -48.19 30.08 6.15
CA HIS A 253 -48.95 29.95 7.40
C HIS A 253 -48.73 31.22 8.23
N HIS A 254 -49.81 31.90 8.61
CA HIS A 254 -49.85 33.25 9.18
C HIS A 254 -49.08 33.51 10.50
N ALA A 255 -48.30 32.56 11.02
CA ALA A 255 -47.66 32.68 12.34
C ALA A 255 -46.23 32.10 12.45
N ARG A 256 -45.55 31.78 11.36
CA ARG A 256 -44.19 31.21 11.42
C ARG A 256 -43.15 32.12 10.75
N LYS A 257 -41.97 32.20 11.38
CA LYS A 257 -40.80 32.92 10.87
C LYS A 257 -40.47 32.43 9.45
N PRO A 258 -40.01 33.30 8.54
CA PRO A 258 -39.61 32.88 7.20
C PRO A 258 -38.48 31.85 7.30
N VAL A 259 -38.67 30.70 6.67
CA VAL A 259 -37.66 29.64 6.57
C VAL A 259 -36.88 29.87 5.29
N PHE A 260 -35.57 30.07 5.42
CA PHE A 260 -34.69 30.23 4.28
C PHE A 260 -34.15 28.85 3.87
N PHE A 261 -34.46 28.42 2.64
CA PHE A 261 -33.96 27.17 2.10
C PHE A 261 -32.72 27.46 1.24
N PRO A 262 -31.58 26.76 1.44
CA PRO A 262 -30.39 27.00 0.65
C PRO A 262 -30.65 26.65 -0.82
N SER A 263 -30.25 27.53 -1.73
CA SER A 263 -30.41 27.34 -3.18
C SER A 263 -29.43 26.31 -3.77
N ALA A 264 -28.41 25.92 -3.01
CA ALA A 264 -27.44 24.91 -3.38
C ALA A 264 -26.96 24.10 -2.16
N THR A 265 -26.48 22.88 -2.36
CA THR A 265 -25.98 22.03 -1.28
C THR A 265 -24.72 22.64 -0.68
N ASN A 266 -24.69 22.82 0.64
CA ASN A 266 -23.51 23.28 1.38
C ASN A 266 -23.23 22.32 2.55
N ALA A 267 -22.09 22.48 3.22
CA ALA A 267 -21.67 21.59 4.30
C ALA A 267 -22.72 21.48 5.41
N ASP A 268 -23.26 22.62 5.85
CA ASP A 268 -24.26 22.69 6.93
C ASP A 268 -25.57 21.99 6.54
N PHE A 269 -26.05 22.20 5.31
CA PHE A 269 -27.25 21.57 4.79
C PHE A 269 -27.08 20.06 4.65
N MET A 270 -25.93 19.60 4.15
CA MET A 270 -25.66 18.18 4.01
C MET A 270 -25.47 17.50 5.37
N TRP A 271 -24.88 18.20 6.34
CA TRP A 271 -24.74 17.73 7.71
C TRP A 271 -26.10 17.57 8.39
N TRP A 272 -26.96 18.60 8.35
CA TRP A 272 -28.33 18.53 8.88
C TRP A 272 -29.18 17.46 8.19
N SER A 273 -29.04 17.33 6.87
CA SER A 273 -29.72 16.27 6.11
C SER A 273 -29.24 14.87 6.55
N GLY A 274 -27.95 14.73 6.82
CA GLY A 274 -27.36 13.50 7.34
C GLY A 274 -27.90 13.12 8.72
N VAL A 275 -27.94 14.07 9.66
CA VAL A 275 -28.54 13.88 11.01
C VAL A 275 -30.00 13.44 10.88
N TYR A 276 -30.78 14.11 10.02
CA TYR A 276 -32.18 13.77 9.81
C TYR A 276 -32.40 12.38 9.20
N ILE A 277 -31.57 11.96 8.23
CA ILE A 277 -31.68 10.63 7.61
C ILE A 277 -31.22 9.53 8.58
N GLY A 278 -30.21 9.81 9.41
CA GLY A 278 -29.63 8.85 10.35
C GLY A 278 -30.50 8.62 11.58
N ASP A 279 -30.91 9.70 12.24
CA ASP A 279 -31.55 9.65 13.56
C ASP A 279 -32.99 10.22 13.56
N GLY A 280 -33.42 10.88 12.48
CA GLY A 280 -34.74 11.51 12.42
C GLY A 280 -35.88 10.52 12.17
N TYR A 281 -36.98 10.68 12.91
CA TYR A 281 -38.23 9.95 12.69
C TYR A 281 -39.36 10.90 12.29
N LEU A 282 -40.01 10.61 11.16
CA LEU A 282 -41.25 11.26 10.73
C LEU A 282 -42.43 10.41 11.16
N HIS A 283 -43.35 10.99 11.94
CA HIS A 283 -44.64 10.37 12.17
C HIS A 283 -45.78 11.29 11.72
N ASP A 284 -46.83 10.68 11.19
CA ASP A 284 -48.03 11.37 10.74
C ASP A 284 -48.99 11.53 11.91
N SER A 285 -49.26 12.77 12.31
CA SER A 285 -50.20 13.09 13.39
C SER A 285 -51.57 13.52 12.86
N GLY A 286 -51.85 13.29 11.57
CA GLY A 286 -53.13 13.56 10.92
C GLY A 286 -53.00 14.35 9.62
N PRO A 287 -54.11 14.51 8.86
CA PRO A 287 -54.06 15.11 7.53
C PRO A 287 -53.47 16.52 7.55
N GLY A 288 -52.26 16.65 6.99
CA GLY A 288 -51.50 17.90 6.90
C GLY A 288 -50.58 18.20 8.09
N LYS A 289 -50.46 17.30 9.07
CA LYS A 289 -49.57 17.47 10.24
C LYS A 289 -48.57 16.32 10.32
N LYS A 290 -47.39 16.54 9.72
CA LYS A 290 -46.22 15.69 9.93
C LYS A 290 -45.33 16.31 10.99
N ASN A 291 -45.01 15.55 12.03
CA ASN A 291 -44.09 15.97 13.07
C ASN A 291 -42.75 15.26 12.87
N VAL A 292 -41.67 16.00 13.10
CA VAL A 292 -40.29 15.50 13.02
C VAL A 292 -39.76 15.44 14.45
N GLU A 293 -39.31 14.27 14.87
CA GLU A 293 -38.61 14.05 16.14
C GLU A 293 -37.16 13.66 15.82
N PHE A 294 -36.24 14.12 16.67
CA PHE A 294 -34.79 13.87 16.61
C PHE A 294 -34.36 13.19 17.90
#